data_AF-A0A6M4AVF0-F1
#
_entry.id   AF-A0A6M4AVF0-F1
#
_cell.length_a   1.000
_cell.length_b   1.000
_cell.length_c   1.000
_cell.angle_alpha   90.00
_cell.angle_beta   90.00
_cell.angle_gamma   90.00
#
_symmetry.space_group_name_H-M   'P 1'
#
loop_
_entity.id
_entity.type
_entity.pdbx_description
1 polymer ?
#
loop_
_entity_poly.entity_id
_entity_poly.type
_entity_poly.pdbx_seq_one_letter_code
_entity_poly.pdbx_strand_id
1 'polypeptide(L)'
;MAGRWLTMCVGAALAAIFAALAASPAAADGPSVPIASLQQPPPTANGPWGPLALVVIDRDRARPSGGYYCPPTEDPEDICLGYEIVEGGGEIIRYLAPPTEGWQRTGRRQRFRFTGGHAVRWVDSPRSVAIIEQTEAGHRWVAWSTPLQRGWACFPQTVIDHFQLVPSQPWQDHEGEENCIRVRGSH
;
A
#
# COMPACT_ATOMS: atom_id res chain seq x y z
N MET A 1 -20.48 -22.22 -79.18
CA MET A 1 -21.04 -21.41 -78.08
C MET A 1 -20.48 -21.98 -76.78
N ALA A 2 -19.28 -21.61 -76.39
CA ALA A 2 -18.95 -20.42 -75.58
C ALA A 2 -19.52 -20.49 -74.16
N GLY A 3 -18.63 -20.74 -73.20
CA GLY A 3 -18.76 -20.27 -71.82
C GLY A 3 -19.15 -21.32 -70.79
N ARG A 4 -18.18 -21.74 -69.95
CA ARG A 4 -18.21 -21.48 -68.50
C ARG A 4 -16.96 -22.02 -67.79
N TRP A 5 -16.12 -21.07 -67.39
CA TRP A 5 -15.40 -20.95 -66.12
C TRP A 5 -15.27 -22.20 -65.24
N LEU A 6 -14.05 -22.75 -65.17
CA LEU A 6 -13.58 -23.64 -64.11
C LEU A 6 -12.46 -22.90 -63.37
N THR A 7 -12.83 -22.19 -62.31
CA THR A 7 -11.87 -21.62 -61.37
C THR A 7 -11.48 -22.71 -60.37
N MET A 8 -10.18 -22.97 -60.28
CA MET A 8 -9.55 -23.98 -59.43
C MET A 8 -9.94 -23.85 -57.96
N CYS A 9 -10.22 -25.00 -57.34
CA CYS A 9 -10.08 -25.22 -55.91
C CYS A 9 -8.60 -25.05 -55.53
N VAL A 10 -8.31 -24.13 -54.60
CA VAL A 10 -7.11 -24.21 -53.76
C VAL A 10 -7.59 -24.17 -52.33
N GLY A 11 -7.51 -25.31 -51.66
CA GLY A 11 -7.79 -25.44 -50.25
C GLY A 11 -6.69 -24.80 -49.41
N ALA A 12 -7.10 -24.18 -48.32
CA ALA A 12 -6.31 -24.05 -47.10
C ALA A 12 -7.28 -23.86 -45.94
N ALA A 13 -7.83 -24.96 -45.45
CA ALA A 13 -8.26 -25.05 -44.07
C ALA A 13 -6.99 -25.04 -43.20
N LEU A 14 -6.89 -24.17 -42.22
CA LEU A 14 -6.62 -24.54 -40.83
C LEU A 14 -6.41 -23.30 -39.94
N ALA A 15 -7.08 -23.35 -38.79
CA ALA A 15 -6.74 -22.75 -37.51
C ALA A 15 -6.78 -21.22 -37.39
N ALA A 16 -7.98 -20.74 -37.06
CA ALA A 16 -8.16 -19.53 -36.27
C ALA A 16 -7.38 -19.65 -34.94
N ILE A 17 -6.34 -18.85 -34.77
CA ILE A 17 -5.78 -18.54 -33.45
C ILE A 17 -6.33 -17.16 -33.08
N PHE A 18 -7.44 -17.18 -32.32
CA PHE A 18 -7.91 -16.03 -31.57
C PHE A 18 -6.81 -15.65 -30.56
N ALA A 19 -5.98 -14.67 -30.91
CA ALA A 19 -5.23 -13.92 -29.91
C ALA A 19 -6.22 -12.97 -29.20
N ALA A 20 -7.07 -13.54 -28.36
CA ALA A 20 -7.77 -12.79 -27.33
C ALA A 20 -6.69 -12.29 -26.37
N LEU A 21 -6.21 -11.06 -26.59
CA LEU A 21 -5.66 -10.24 -25.52
C LEU A 21 -6.79 -10.11 -24.48
N ALA A 22 -6.83 -11.05 -23.54
CA ALA A 22 -7.48 -10.83 -22.27
C ALA A 22 -6.68 -9.71 -21.60
N ALA A 23 -7.04 -8.46 -21.92
CA ALA A 23 -6.80 -7.35 -21.04
C ALA A 23 -7.37 -7.82 -19.69
N SER A 24 -6.44 -8.17 -18.79
CA SER A 24 -6.79 -8.44 -17.39
C SER A 24 -7.67 -7.28 -16.95
N PRO A 25 -8.86 -7.53 -16.37
CA PRO A 25 -9.63 -6.44 -15.84
C PRO A 25 -8.71 -5.73 -14.87
N ALA A 26 -8.38 -4.47 -15.18
CA ALA A 26 -7.85 -3.56 -14.20
C ALA A 26 -8.82 -3.68 -13.04
N ALA A 27 -8.38 -4.35 -11.95
CA ALA A 27 -9.19 -4.50 -10.76
C ALA A 27 -9.74 -3.12 -10.46
N ALA A 28 -11.05 -3.01 -10.66
CA ALA A 28 -11.75 -1.76 -10.51
C ALA A 28 -11.49 -1.33 -9.07
N ASP A 29 -10.90 -0.15 -8.90
CA ASP A 29 -11.00 0.62 -7.67
C ASP A 29 -12.48 0.95 -7.47
N GLY A 30 -13.28 -0.06 -7.11
CA GLY A 30 -14.61 0.16 -6.58
C GLY A 30 -14.45 1.00 -5.32
N PRO A 31 -15.42 1.89 -5.01
CA PRO A 31 -15.40 2.63 -3.76
C PRO A 31 -15.41 1.60 -2.63
N SER A 32 -14.25 1.40 -2.00
CA SER A 32 -14.16 0.71 -0.74
C SER A 32 -14.92 1.61 0.22
N VAL A 33 -16.05 1.13 0.74
CA VAL A 33 -16.73 1.84 1.83
C VAL A 33 -15.67 2.10 2.90
N PRO A 34 -15.43 3.36 3.29
CA PRO A 34 -14.42 3.68 4.28
C PRO A 34 -14.65 2.82 5.52
N ILE A 35 -13.65 2.06 5.91
CA ILE A 35 -13.72 1.30 7.16
C ILE A 35 -13.20 2.12 8.34
N ALA A 36 -12.53 3.24 8.05
CA ALA A 36 -12.14 4.27 8.99
C ALA A 36 -12.09 5.65 8.32
N SER A 37 -12.04 6.71 9.12
CA SER A 37 -11.50 8.01 8.73
C SER A 37 -10.11 8.19 9.34
N LEU A 38 -9.27 8.91 8.61
CA LEU A 38 -7.90 9.27 8.98
C LEU A 38 -7.78 10.78 8.95
N GLN A 39 -7.23 11.37 10.00
CA GLN A 39 -6.90 12.79 10.02
C GLN A 39 -5.38 12.99 10.03
N GLN A 40 -4.96 14.19 9.67
CA GLN A 40 -3.55 14.54 9.76
C GLN A 40 -3.20 14.79 11.23
N PRO A 41 -2.22 14.06 11.79
CA PRO A 41 -1.77 14.24 13.16
C PRO A 41 -1.08 15.60 13.36
N PRO A 42 -0.95 16.06 14.62
CA PRO A 42 -0.20 17.28 14.91
C PRO A 42 1.27 17.19 14.43
N PRO A 43 1.93 18.32 14.15
CA PRO A 43 3.33 18.35 13.76
C PRO A 43 4.25 17.66 14.77
N THR A 44 5.31 17.04 14.29
CA THR A 44 6.37 16.46 15.13
C THR A 44 7.51 17.45 15.32
N ALA A 45 8.48 17.10 16.18
CA ALA A 45 9.74 17.84 16.29
C ALA A 45 10.46 18.00 14.93
N ASN A 46 10.21 17.09 13.99
CA ASN A 46 10.82 17.08 12.66
C ASN A 46 10.00 17.85 11.61
N GLY A 47 8.99 18.61 12.04
CA GLY A 47 8.13 19.40 11.17
C GLY A 47 6.74 18.80 10.95
N PRO A 48 5.93 19.43 10.08
CA PRO A 48 4.60 18.96 9.76
C PRO A 48 4.68 17.67 8.95
N TRP A 49 3.71 16.79 9.19
CA TRP A 49 3.49 15.62 8.33
C TRP A 49 3.08 16.07 6.92
N GLY A 50 3.54 15.34 5.91
CA GLY A 50 2.95 15.36 4.58
C GLY A 50 1.56 14.71 4.54
N PRO A 51 0.92 14.67 3.36
CA PRO A 51 -0.36 13.99 3.19
C PRO A 51 -0.29 12.52 3.59
N LEU A 52 -1.31 12.00 4.27
CA LEU A 52 -1.37 10.64 4.79
C LEU A 52 -2.44 9.78 4.09
N ALA A 53 -2.22 8.47 4.07
CA ALA A 53 -3.22 7.48 3.68
C ALA A 53 -3.17 6.23 4.56
N LEU A 54 -4.35 5.71 4.92
CA LEU A 54 -4.52 4.40 5.54
C LEU A 54 -4.85 3.37 4.47
N VAL A 55 -3.96 2.39 4.29
CA VAL A 55 -4.01 1.47 3.14
C VAL A 55 -3.66 0.04 3.53
N VAL A 56 -4.07 -0.90 2.68
CA VAL A 56 -3.48 -2.24 2.64
C VAL A 56 -2.34 -2.21 1.64
N ILE A 57 -1.15 -2.62 2.08
CA ILE A 57 0.02 -2.79 1.22
C ILE A 57 0.44 -4.24 1.11
N ASP A 58 0.92 -4.60 -0.07
CA ASP A 58 1.63 -5.85 -0.35
C ASP A 58 3.11 -5.51 -0.63
N ARG A 59 4.00 -5.93 0.27
CA ARG A 59 5.38 -5.44 0.36
C ARG A 59 6.37 -6.45 -0.23
N ASP A 60 7.32 -5.95 -1.00
CA ASP A 60 8.51 -6.72 -1.38
C ASP A 60 9.52 -6.79 -0.22
N ARG A 61 10.63 -7.50 -0.45
CA ARG A 61 11.79 -7.46 0.43
C ARG A 61 12.38 -6.04 0.46
N ALA A 62 12.38 -5.40 1.61
CA ALA A 62 13.15 -4.18 1.81
C ALA A 62 14.64 -4.48 2.02
N ARG A 63 15.49 -3.51 1.68
CA ARG A 63 16.95 -3.54 1.85
C ARG A 63 17.42 -2.25 2.50
N PRO A 64 18.53 -2.27 3.27
CA PRO A 64 19.12 -1.05 3.80
C PRO A 64 19.26 0.01 2.70
N SER A 65 18.79 1.22 2.99
CA SER A 65 18.81 2.34 2.05
C SER A 65 20.22 2.87 1.78
N GLY A 66 21.14 2.63 2.72
CA GLY A 66 22.49 3.19 2.72
C GLY A 66 22.53 4.71 3.00
N GLY A 67 21.39 5.33 3.29
CA GLY A 67 21.27 6.77 3.57
C GLY A 67 21.15 7.07 5.06
N TYR A 68 21.61 8.25 5.47
CA TYR A 68 21.50 8.74 6.84
C TYR A 68 20.34 9.72 6.98
N TYR A 69 19.46 9.51 7.94
CA TYR A 69 18.50 10.52 8.41
C TYR A 69 18.91 10.94 9.80
N CYS A 70 19.24 12.22 9.97
CA CYS A 70 19.38 12.81 11.29
C CYS A 70 18.17 13.73 11.46
N PRO A 71 17.35 13.55 12.51
CA PRO A 71 16.35 14.56 12.84
C PRO A 71 17.05 15.92 13.05
N PRO A 72 16.43 17.05 12.66
CA PRO A 72 16.99 18.37 12.91
C PRO A 72 16.95 18.70 14.41
N THR A 73 17.97 18.26 15.13
CA THR A 73 18.15 18.41 16.57
C THR A 73 19.52 19.02 16.84
N GLU A 74 19.60 19.89 17.85
CA GLU A 74 20.87 20.43 18.34
C GLU A 74 21.52 19.51 19.39
N ASP A 75 20.85 18.41 19.75
CA ASP A 75 21.36 17.44 20.71
C ASP A 75 22.44 16.55 20.08
N PRO A 76 23.71 16.62 20.55
CA PRO A 76 24.79 15.78 20.02
C PRO A 76 24.65 14.29 20.38
N GLU A 77 23.71 13.92 21.27
CA GLU A 77 23.42 12.52 21.62
C GLU A 77 22.31 11.89 20.74
N ASP A 78 21.61 12.68 19.93
CA ASP A 78 20.58 12.16 19.04
C ASP A 78 21.19 11.30 17.92
N ILE A 79 20.76 10.05 17.86
CA ILE A 79 21.30 9.05 16.94
C ILE A 79 20.72 9.29 15.54
N CYS A 80 21.57 9.61 14.57
CA CYS A 80 21.20 9.55 13.16
C CYS A 80 20.75 8.11 12.79
N LEU A 81 19.52 7.96 12.31
CA LEU A 81 18.86 6.70 11.95
C LEU A 81 19.45 5.99 10.72
N GLY A 82 20.70 6.28 10.35
CA GLY A 82 21.22 5.96 9.02
C GLY A 82 21.51 4.50 8.70
N TYR A 83 21.58 3.62 9.69
CA TYR A 83 21.61 2.17 9.45
C TYR A 83 20.23 1.52 9.59
N GLU A 84 19.23 2.26 10.06
CA GLU A 84 17.90 1.74 10.38
C GLU A 84 16.87 2.02 9.28
N ILE A 85 17.16 2.93 8.35
CA ILE A 85 16.27 3.17 7.21
C ILE A 85 16.49 2.11 6.14
N VAL A 86 15.42 1.41 5.82
CA VAL A 86 15.38 0.50 4.67
C VAL A 86 14.38 0.99 3.63
N GLU A 87 14.63 0.59 2.40
CA GLU A 87 13.78 0.85 1.25
C GLU A 87 13.29 -0.45 0.62
N GLY A 88 12.01 -0.50 0.31
CA GLY A 88 11.37 -1.64 -0.34
C GLY A 88 10.38 -1.20 -1.41
N GLY A 89 10.20 -2.05 -2.42
CA GLY A 89 9.07 -1.91 -3.32
C GLY A 89 7.79 -2.48 -2.70
N GLY A 90 6.64 -2.14 -3.27
CA GLY A 90 5.38 -2.78 -2.94
C GLY A 90 4.22 -2.21 -3.74
N GLU A 91 3.02 -2.69 -3.48
CA GLU A 91 1.79 -2.26 -4.11
C GLU A 91 0.77 -1.81 -3.06
N ILE A 92 0.11 -0.67 -3.32
CA ILE A 92 -1.07 -0.28 -2.55
C ILE A 92 -2.25 -1.05 -3.13
N ILE A 93 -2.74 -2.03 -2.37
CA ILE A 93 -3.83 -2.92 -2.79
C ILE A 93 -5.18 -2.23 -2.60
N ARG A 94 -5.32 -1.43 -1.53
CA ARG A 94 -6.60 -0.81 -1.18
C ARG A 94 -6.43 0.36 -0.24
N TYR A 95 -7.31 1.35 -0.36
CA TYR A 95 -7.49 2.41 0.63
C TYR A 95 -8.58 2.02 1.64
N LEU A 96 -8.26 2.11 2.93
CA LEU A 96 -9.19 1.79 4.02
C LEU A 96 -9.92 3.03 4.54
N ALA A 97 -9.33 4.20 4.31
CA ALA A 97 -9.91 5.51 4.53
C ALA A 97 -9.63 6.41 3.31
N PRO A 98 -10.47 7.43 3.04
CA PRO A 98 -10.08 8.54 2.19
C PRO A 98 -8.73 9.11 2.68
N PRO A 99 -7.74 9.31 1.79
CA PRO A 99 -6.51 9.99 2.16
C PRO A 99 -6.76 11.42 2.65
N THR A 100 -5.81 11.97 3.40
CA THR A 100 -5.87 13.38 3.80
C THR A 100 -5.65 14.28 2.58
N GLU A 101 -5.98 15.56 2.74
CA GLU A 101 -5.83 16.56 1.69
C GLU A 101 -4.39 16.61 1.14
N GLY A 102 -4.26 16.80 -0.18
CA GLY A 102 -2.97 16.85 -0.86
C GLY A 102 -2.39 15.49 -1.25
N TRP A 103 -2.98 14.37 -0.84
CA TRP A 103 -2.52 13.04 -1.27
C TRP A 103 -2.70 12.84 -2.77
N GLN A 104 -1.63 12.48 -3.45
CA GLN A 104 -1.64 12.19 -4.88
C GLN A 104 -1.46 10.69 -5.11
N ARG A 105 -2.39 10.08 -5.84
CA ARG A 105 -2.25 8.68 -6.28
C ARG A 105 -1.20 8.61 -7.38
N THR A 106 -0.05 8.03 -7.05
CA THR A 106 0.96 7.60 -8.03
C THR A 106 0.77 6.09 -8.26
N GLY A 107 1.13 5.59 -9.46
CA GLY A 107 0.76 4.25 -9.98
C GLY A 107 0.88 3.04 -9.04
N ARG A 108 0.44 1.86 -9.49
CA ARG A 108 0.23 0.69 -8.60
C ARG A 108 1.42 0.32 -7.71
N ARG A 109 2.63 0.23 -8.28
CA ARG A 109 3.85 -0.03 -7.51
C ARG A 109 4.52 1.26 -7.04
N GLN A 110 4.94 1.25 -5.78
CA GLN A 110 5.54 2.40 -5.09
C GLN A 110 6.84 1.96 -4.38
N ARG A 111 7.71 2.94 -4.12
CA ARG A 111 8.87 2.77 -3.24
C ARG A 111 8.50 3.26 -1.84
N PHE A 112 8.63 2.37 -0.88
CA PHE A 112 8.37 2.62 0.53
C PHE A 112 9.67 2.77 1.32
N ARG A 113 9.67 3.70 2.26
CA ARG A 113 10.70 3.89 3.29
C ARG A 113 10.14 3.54 4.65
N PHE A 114 10.98 2.94 5.48
CA PHE A 114 10.63 2.47 6.80
C PHE A 114 11.79 2.72 7.75
N THR A 115 11.49 2.84 9.04
CA THR A 115 12.49 2.97 10.11
C THR A 115 12.60 1.66 10.91
N GLY A 116 13.83 1.19 11.16
CA GLY A 116 14.14 0.15 12.13
C GLY A 116 13.71 -1.28 11.76
N GLY A 117 13.94 -2.23 12.68
CA GLY A 117 13.78 -3.68 12.49
C GLY A 117 12.42 -4.17 11.95
N HIS A 118 11.36 -3.35 12.04
CA HIS A 118 10.03 -3.61 11.45
C HIS A 118 10.03 -3.71 9.93
N ALA A 119 11.12 -3.30 9.30
CA ALA A 119 11.18 -3.12 7.87
C ALA A 119 11.93 -4.23 7.12
N VAL A 120 12.66 -5.08 7.83
CA VAL A 120 13.26 -6.26 7.23
C VAL A 120 12.18 -7.35 7.21
N ARG A 121 11.97 -7.94 6.03
CA ARG A 121 10.98 -8.97 5.61
C ARG A 121 10.71 -10.15 6.56
N TRP A 122 11.38 -10.23 7.70
CA TRP A 122 11.26 -11.28 8.71
C TRP A 122 10.40 -10.91 9.92
N VAL A 123 10.11 -9.62 10.14
CA VAL A 123 9.38 -9.16 11.33
C VAL A 123 7.88 -8.94 11.05
N ASP A 124 7.54 -8.47 9.85
CA ASP A 124 6.16 -8.18 9.46
C ASP A 124 5.67 -9.04 8.28
N SER A 125 4.40 -9.45 8.33
CA SER A 125 3.68 -10.12 7.24
C SER A 125 3.83 -9.38 5.90
N PRO A 126 3.93 -10.09 4.75
CA PRO A 126 4.00 -9.46 3.42
C PRO A 126 2.79 -8.56 3.12
N ARG A 127 1.63 -8.86 3.71
CA ARG A 127 0.43 -8.03 3.61
C ARG A 127 0.08 -7.42 4.97
N SER A 128 -0.09 -6.11 4.98
CA SER A 128 -0.31 -5.33 6.19
C SER A 128 -1.20 -4.14 5.95
N VAL A 129 -1.82 -3.67 7.02
CA VAL A 129 -2.39 -2.32 7.05
C VAL A 129 -1.28 -1.35 7.42
N ALA A 130 -1.21 -0.22 6.73
CA ALA A 130 -0.19 0.79 6.94
C ALA A 130 -0.78 2.20 6.87
N ILE A 131 -0.24 3.07 7.71
CA ILE A 131 -0.40 4.53 7.60
C ILE A 131 0.85 5.03 6.89
N ILE A 132 0.63 5.68 5.76
CA ILE A 132 1.70 6.08 4.84
C ILE A 132 1.65 7.58 4.66
N GLU A 133 2.80 8.22 4.81
CA GLU A 133 3.05 9.62 4.48
C GLU A 133 3.61 9.77 3.07
N GLN A 134 3.07 10.74 2.33
CA GLN A 134 3.60 11.19 1.06
C GLN A 134 4.64 12.28 1.31
N THR A 135 5.91 11.97 1.05
CA THR A 135 6.98 12.98 1.11
C THR A 135 7.27 13.54 -0.27
N GLU A 136 7.79 14.77 -0.31
CA GLU A 136 8.12 15.48 -1.56
C GLU A 136 9.24 14.79 -2.36
N ALA A 137 10.07 13.97 -1.71
CA ALA A 137 11.20 13.27 -2.33
C ALA A 137 10.82 12.07 -3.22
N GLY A 138 9.53 11.86 -3.50
CA GLY A 138 9.04 10.74 -4.32
C GLY A 138 9.02 9.38 -3.62
N HIS A 139 9.35 9.34 -2.32
CA HIS A 139 9.23 8.16 -1.47
C HIS A 139 7.96 8.21 -0.62
N ARG A 140 7.42 7.03 -0.31
CA ARG A 140 6.29 6.83 0.60
C ARG A 140 6.82 6.38 1.95
N TRP A 141 6.72 7.20 2.98
CA TRP A 141 7.16 6.84 4.31
C TRP A 141 6.08 6.07 5.04
N VAL A 142 6.40 4.87 5.51
CA VAL A 142 5.48 4.07 6.32
C VAL A 142 5.64 4.51 7.77
N ALA A 143 4.73 5.36 8.22
CA ALA A 143 4.72 5.92 9.56
C ALA A 143 4.37 4.86 10.61
N TRP A 144 3.48 3.93 10.25
CA TRP A 144 3.10 2.80 11.09
C TRP A 144 2.55 1.66 10.21
N SER A 145 2.74 0.42 10.64
CA SER A 145 2.08 -0.74 10.03
C SER A 145 1.80 -1.86 11.02
N THR A 146 0.79 -2.67 10.72
CA THR A 146 0.48 -3.91 11.44
C THR A 146 0.19 -5.04 10.45
N PRO A 147 0.65 -6.29 10.70
CA PRO A 147 0.33 -7.42 9.84
C PRO A 147 -1.18 -7.66 9.76
N LEU A 148 -1.66 -8.03 8.57
CA LEU A 148 -3.05 -8.44 8.42
C LEU A 148 -3.21 -9.90 8.88
N GLN A 149 -3.81 -10.13 10.04
CA GLN A 149 -4.00 -11.46 10.61
C GLN A 149 -5.42 -11.96 10.31
N ARG A 150 -5.55 -12.99 9.46
CA ARG A 150 -6.86 -13.60 9.10
C ARG A 150 -7.92 -12.57 8.64
N GLY A 151 -7.49 -11.48 8.00
CA GLY A 151 -8.38 -10.40 7.54
C GLY A 151 -8.71 -9.35 8.60
N TRP A 152 -8.02 -9.35 9.73
CA TRP A 152 -8.11 -8.36 10.79
C TRP A 152 -6.85 -7.50 10.86
N ALA A 153 -7.03 -6.25 11.23
CA ALA A 153 -5.97 -5.34 11.60
C ALA A 153 -6.34 -4.70 12.93
N CYS A 154 -5.45 -4.82 13.91
CA CYS A 154 -5.63 -4.28 15.26
C CYS A 154 -4.68 -3.11 15.48
N PHE A 155 -5.20 -2.07 16.12
CA PHE A 155 -4.54 -0.79 16.27
C PHE A 155 -4.29 -0.52 17.76
N PRO A 156 -3.03 -0.38 18.19
CA PRO A 156 -2.74 0.09 19.54
C PRO A 156 -3.42 1.43 19.80
N GLN A 157 -3.91 1.66 21.02
CA GLN A 157 -4.57 2.92 21.38
C GLN A 157 -3.72 4.15 21.05
N THR A 158 -2.40 4.05 21.22
CA THR A 158 -1.44 5.11 20.87
C THR A 158 -1.50 5.52 19.40
N VAL A 159 -1.72 4.57 18.49
CA VAL A 159 -1.83 4.83 17.04
C VAL A 159 -3.17 5.48 16.73
N ILE A 160 -4.23 5.01 17.38
CA ILE A 160 -5.59 5.58 17.23
C ILE A 160 -5.59 7.04 17.66
N ASP A 161 -5.02 7.34 18.83
CA ASP A 161 -4.98 8.69 19.37
C ASP A 161 -4.07 9.58 18.53
N HIS A 162 -2.90 9.08 18.13
CA HIS A 162 -1.93 9.86 17.36
C HIS A 162 -2.48 10.25 16.00
N PHE A 163 -3.03 9.29 15.24
CA PHE A 163 -3.57 9.52 13.90
C PHE A 163 -5.07 9.82 13.87
N GLN A 164 -5.69 9.94 15.04
CA GLN A 164 -7.11 10.23 15.25
C GLN A 164 -8.00 9.32 14.39
N LEU A 165 -7.74 8.02 14.46
CA LEU A 165 -8.45 7.01 13.68
C LEU A 165 -9.87 6.85 14.21
N VAL A 166 -10.87 7.05 13.35
CA VAL A 166 -12.27 6.79 13.69
C VAL A 166 -12.79 5.67 12.82
N PRO A 167 -13.11 4.49 13.37
CA PRO A 167 -13.57 3.38 12.56
C PRO A 167 -15.03 3.63 12.13
N SER A 168 -15.43 3.15 10.95
CA SER A 168 -16.82 3.28 10.49
C SER A 168 -17.76 2.25 11.14
N GLN A 169 -17.20 1.27 11.83
CA GLN A 169 -17.88 0.35 12.73
C GLN A 169 -17.20 0.42 14.09
N PRO A 170 -17.90 0.09 15.20
CA PRO A 170 -17.24 0.00 16.49
C PRO A 170 -16.00 -0.89 16.43
N TRP A 171 -14.96 -0.46 17.13
CA TRP A 171 -13.79 -1.28 17.42
C TRP A 171 -14.23 -2.63 18.00
N GLN A 172 -13.55 -3.69 17.60
CA GLN A 172 -13.83 -5.05 18.06
C GLN A 172 -12.59 -5.65 18.71
N ASP A 173 -12.81 -6.59 19.62
CA ASP A 173 -11.75 -7.42 20.17
C ASP A 173 -11.54 -8.65 19.28
N HIS A 174 -10.29 -8.99 19.01
CA HIS A 174 -9.93 -10.16 18.21
C HIS A 174 -8.70 -10.86 18.77
N GLU A 175 -8.84 -12.15 19.10
CA GLU A 175 -7.72 -13.01 19.57
C GLU A 175 -6.93 -12.42 20.76
N GLY A 176 -7.58 -11.61 21.61
CA GLY A 176 -6.97 -10.98 22.78
C GLY A 176 -6.34 -9.61 22.51
N GLU A 177 -6.43 -9.12 21.27
CA GLU A 177 -6.09 -7.75 20.89
C GLU A 177 -7.37 -6.89 20.84
N GLU A 178 -7.26 -5.64 21.31
CA GLU A 178 -8.33 -4.65 21.28
C GLU A 178 -8.22 -3.79 20.00
N ASN A 179 -9.26 -3.02 19.71
CA ASN A 179 -9.26 -2.03 18.63
C ASN A 179 -8.97 -2.61 17.24
N CYS A 180 -9.66 -3.68 16.91
CA CYS A 180 -9.54 -4.34 15.62
C CYS A 180 -10.65 -3.94 14.64
N ILE A 181 -10.29 -3.84 13.36
CA ILE A 181 -11.24 -3.74 12.25
C ILE A 181 -11.09 -4.92 11.31
N ARG A 182 -12.21 -5.36 10.77
CA ARG A 182 -12.25 -6.41 9.76
C ARG A 182 -12.02 -5.82 8.37
N VAL A 183 -10.92 -6.19 7.75
CA VAL A 183 -10.56 -5.83 6.37
C VAL A 183 -11.09 -6.91 5.43
N ARG A 184 -12.34 -6.78 4.97
CA ARG A 184 -12.97 -7.76 4.07
C ARG A 184 -12.29 -7.83 2.70
N GLY A 185 -12.14 -9.02 2.13
CA GLY A 185 -11.70 -9.19 0.72
C GLY A 185 -10.18 -9.12 0.50
N SER A 186 -9.41 -9.69 1.42
CA SER A 186 -7.95 -9.84 1.33
C SER A 186 -7.50 -11.23 0.86
N HIS A 187 -8.40 -12.01 0.25
CA HIS A 187 -8.10 -13.32 -0.34
C HIS A 187 -7.44 -13.17 -1.72
#